data_AF-A0A800BVA5-F1
#
_entry.id   AF-A0A800BVA5-F1
#
_cell.length_a   1.000
_cell.length_b   1.000
_cell.length_c   1.000
_cell.angle_alpha   90.00
_cell.angle_beta   90.00
_cell.angle_gamma   90.00
#
_symmetry.space_group_name_H-M   'P 1'
#
loop_
_entity.id
_entity.type
_entity.pdbx_description
1 polymer ?
#
loop_
_entity_poly.entity_id
_entity_poly.type
_entity_poly.pdbx_seq_one_letter_code
_entity_poly.pdbx_strand_id
1 'polypeptide(L)' 'LEQVCQLSASEKTLLKTLMQRLGLSARAYVRLLRVARTLADLAGAEQVKVEHVQEAAALQRLPGDLLGGLL' A
#
# COMPACT_ATOMS: atom_id res chain seq x y z
N LEU A 1 2.17 13.30 -3.23
CA LEU A 1 1.45 12.09 -2.75
C LEU A 1 1.61 11.87 -1.26
N GLU A 2 2.82 11.99 -0.69
CA GLU A 2 3.02 11.82 0.75
C GLU A 2 2.20 12.81 1.60
N GLN A 3 2.07 14.07 1.16
CA GLN A 3 1.19 15.07 1.79
C GLN A 3 -0.31 14.70 1.72
N VAL A 4 -0.72 13.94 0.71
CA VAL A 4 -2.12 13.53 0.47
C VAL A 4 -2.47 12.27 1.26
N CYS A 5 -1.48 11.40 1.48
CA CYS A 5 -1.67 10.17 2.25
C CYS A 5 -1.59 10.43 3.77
N GLN A 6 -0.96 11.53 4.20
CA GLN A 6 -0.80 11.92 5.61
C GLN A 6 -0.32 10.77 6.51
N LEU A 7 0.66 10.02 6.04
CA LEU A 7 1.10 8.80 6.70
C LEU A 7 1.70 9.07 8.09
N SER A 8 1.17 8.38 9.08
CA SER A 8 1.69 8.22 10.42
C SER A 8 3.04 7.47 10.43
N ALA A 9 3.70 7.45 11.59
CA ALA A 9 5.00 6.79 11.74
C ALA A 9 4.91 5.26 11.51
N SER A 10 3.80 4.63 11.90
CA SER A 10 3.58 3.19 11.71
C SER A 10 3.39 2.84 10.23
N GLU A 11 2.61 3.61 9.47
CA GLU A 11 2.46 3.39 8.03
C GLU A 11 3.79 3.60 7.28
N LYS A 12 4.57 4.61 7.65
CA LYS A 12 5.90 4.84 7.07
C LYS A 12 6.86 3.69 7.35
N THR A 13 6.80 3.10 8.55
CA THR A 13 7.62 1.95 8.93
C THR A 13 7.23 0.69 8.15
N LEU A 14 5.92 0.46 8.01
CA LEU A 14 5.40 -0.63 7.18
C LEU A 14 5.84 -0.46 5.71
N LEU A 15 5.70 0.74 5.16
CA LEU A 15 6.12 1.06 3.80
C LEU A 15 7.61 0.82 3.56
N LYS A 16 8.48 1.25 4.48
CA LYS A 16 9.92 0.94 4.40
C LYS A 16 10.17 -0.56 4.38
N THR A 17 9.50 -1.30 5.25
CA THR A 17 9.61 -2.77 5.31
C THR A 17 9.17 -3.42 4.00
N LEU A 18 8.05 -2.97 3.44
CA LEU A 18 7.54 -3.46 2.15
C LEU A 18 8.49 -3.11 0.99
N MET A 19 9.03 -1.89 0.96
CA MET A 19 10.01 -1.49 -0.06
C MET A 19 11.25 -2.39 -0.05
N GLN A 20 11.77 -2.71 1.14
CA GLN A 20 12.92 -3.61 1.31
C GLN A 20 12.59 -5.04 0.90
N ARG A 21 11.44 -5.59 1.34
CA ARG A 21 11.08 -6.99 1.10
C ARG A 21 10.61 -7.27 -0.33
N LEU A 22 10.02 -6.28 -0.99
CA LEU A 22 9.43 -6.43 -2.33
C LEU A 22 10.32 -5.88 -3.44
N GLY A 23 11.44 -5.22 -3.11
CA GLY A 23 12.30 -4.58 -4.09
C GLY A 23 11.57 -3.53 -4.93
N LEU A 24 10.63 -2.78 -4.32
CA LEU A 24 9.81 -1.82 -5.05
C LEU A 24 10.69 -0.74 -5.68
N SER A 25 10.56 -0.57 -7.00
CA SER A 25 11.08 0.63 -7.66
C SER A 25 10.34 1.88 -7.15
N ALA A 26 10.94 3.05 -7.31
CA ALA A 26 10.28 4.32 -6.99
C ALA A 26 8.90 4.45 -7.68
N ARG A 27 8.76 3.92 -8.90
CA ARG A 27 7.48 3.89 -9.63
C ARG A 27 6.45 2.97 -8.96
N ALA A 28 6.87 1.80 -8.50
CA ALA A 28 6.00 0.86 -7.80
C ALA A 28 5.56 1.43 -6.43
N TYR A 29 6.45 2.11 -5.71
CA TYR A 29 6.12 2.84 -4.49
C TYR A 29 5.04 3.92 -4.72
N VAL A 30 5.23 4.77 -5.73
CA VAL A 30 4.23 5.79 -6.10
C VAL A 30 2.88 5.18 -6.46
N ARG A 31 2.87 4.04 -7.17
CA ARG A 31 1.62 3.32 -7.47
C ARG A 31 0.95 2.78 -6.22
N LEU A 32 1.71 2.18 -5.29
CA LEU A 32 1.20 1.67 -4.03
C LEU A 32 0.51 2.78 -3.22
N LEU A 33 1.15 3.95 -3.11
CA LEU A 33 0.56 5.11 -2.42
C LEU A 33 -0.75 5.57 -3.06
N ARG A 34 -0.85 5.56 -4.40
CA ARG A 34 -2.08 5.92 -5.11
C ARG A 34 -3.21 4.94 -4.81
N VAL A 35 -2.93 3.64 -4.86
CA VAL A 35 -3.92 2.60 -4.55
C VAL A 35 -4.36 2.68 -3.09
N ALA A 36 -3.41 2.83 -2.15
CA ALA A 36 -3.73 2.99 -0.73
C ALA A 36 -4.59 4.23 -0.47
N ARG A 37 -4.35 5.35 -1.18
CA ARG A 37 -5.22 6.53 -1.09
C ARG A 37 -6.61 6.26 -1.64
N THR A 38 -6.72 5.61 -2.81
CA THR A 38 -8.02 5.24 -3.36
C THR A 38 -8.81 4.33 -2.43
N LEU A 39 -8.16 3.35 -1.78
CA LEU A 39 -8.81 2.49 -0.78
C LEU A 39 -9.30 3.29 0.43
N ALA A 40 -8.51 4.25 0.92
CA ALA A 40 -8.94 5.16 1.98
C ALA A 40 -10.16 6.00 1.56
N ASP A 41 -10.15 6.53 0.32
CA ASP A 41 -11.27 7.29 -0.22
C ASP A 41 -12.55 6.44 -0.30
N LEU A 42 -12.43 5.19 -0.77
CA LEU A 42 -13.56 4.24 -0.84
C LEU A 42 -14.09 3.85 0.53
N ALA A 43 -13.23 3.77 1.54
CA ALA A 43 -13.61 3.52 2.92
C ALA A 43 -14.17 4.76 3.65
N GLY A 44 -14.22 5.92 2.98
CA GLY A 44 -14.59 7.20 3.61
C GLY A 44 -13.59 7.67 4.68
N ALA A 45 -12.36 7.17 4.63
CA ALA A 45 -11.32 7.49 5.60
C ALA A 45 -10.55 8.75 5.18
N GLU A 46 -10.47 9.72 6.10
CA GLU A 46 -9.71 10.95 5.88
C GLU A 46 -8.21 10.67 5.69
N GLN A 47 -7.68 9.69 6.42
CA GLN A 47 -6.26 9.33 6.42
C GLN A 47 -6.04 7.92 5.85
N VAL A 48 -4.88 7.71 5.23
CA VAL A 48 -4.44 6.37 4.82
C VAL A 48 -3.98 5.63 6.07
N LYS A 49 -4.61 4.49 6.37
CA LYS A 49 -4.27 3.63 7.49
C LYS A 49 -3.46 2.42 7.03
N VAL A 50 -2.89 1.71 8.00
CA VAL A 50 -2.16 0.45 7.81
C VAL A 50 -2.93 -0.55 6.93
N GLU A 51 -4.24 -0.70 7.15
CA GLU A 51 -5.09 -1.64 6.39
C GLU A 51 -5.11 -1.33 4.87
N HIS A 52 -5.23 -0.05 4.49
CA HIS A 52 -5.21 0.37 3.09
C HIS A 52 -3.84 0.13 2.44
N VAL A 53 -2.75 0.29 3.21
CA VAL A 53 -1.38 0.01 2.73
C VAL A 53 -1.17 -1.49 2.52
N GLN A 54 -1.66 -2.33 3.43
CA GLN A 54 -1.58 -3.78 3.32
C GLN A 54 -2.37 -4.30 2.12
N GLU A 55 -3.60 -3.82 1.95
CA GLU A 55 -4.44 -4.20 0.82
C GLU A 55 -3.86 -3.70 -0.51
N ALA A 56 -3.38 -2.46 -0.58
CA ALA A 56 -2.68 -1.95 -1.77
C ALA A 56 -1.45 -2.77 -2.13
N ALA A 57 -0.68 -3.23 -1.13
CA ALA A 57 0.47 -4.09 -1.33
C ALA A 57 0.08 -5.50 -1.82
N ALA A 58 -1.03 -6.06 -1.30
CA ALA A 58 -1.58 -7.33 -1.76
C ALA A 58 -2.06 -7.25 -3.22
N LEU A 59 -2.75 -6.17 -3.60
CA LEU A 59 -3.19 -5.92 -4.97
C LEU A 59 -2.02 -5.70 -5.94
N GLN A 60 -0.93 -5.07 -5.48
CA GLN A 60 0.28 -4.86 -6.28
C GLN A 60 1.04 -6.16 -6.55
N ARG A 61 0.86 -7.20 -5.73
CA ARG A 61 1.45 -8.53 -5.87
C ARG A 61 0.73 -9.46 -6.84
N LEU A 62 -0.30 -8.99 -7.55
CA LEU A 62 -1.06 -9.81 -8.51
C LEU A 62 -0.57 -9.60 -9.96
N PRO A 63 0.38 -10.39 -10.50
CA PRO A 63 0.09 -11.13 -11.72
C PRO A 63 -0.91 -12.24 -11.38
N GLY A 64 -1.86 -12.55 -12.26
CA GLY A 64 -3.11 -13.28 -11.99
C GLY A 64 -3.08 -14.72 -11.43
N ASP A 65 -2.11 -15.11 -10.58
CA ASP A 65 -1.90 -16.52 -10.21
C ASP A 65 -1.44 -16.77 -8.74
N LEU A 66 -1.65 -15.82 -7.82
CA LEU A 66 -1.13 -15.94 -6.43
C LEU A 66 -2.20 -15.93 -5.32
N LEU A 67 -3.48 -16.09 -5.65
CA LEU A 67 -4.55 -16.22 -4.64
C LEU A 67 -4.68 -17.64 -4.06
N GLY A 68 -3.90 -18.63 -4.52
CA GLY A 68 -4.01 -20.02 -4.08
C GLY A 68 -3.21 -20.44 -2.83
N GLY A 69 -2.51 -19.52 -2.15
CA GLY A 69 -1.50 -19.92 -1.14
C GLY A 69 -1.67 -19.38 0.28
N LEU A 70 -2.68 -18.56 0.58
CA LEU A 70 -2.82 -17.90 1.89
C LEU A 70 -4.28 -17.81 2.42
N LEU A 71 -5.14 -18.74 2.00
CA LEU A 71 -6.31 -19.20 2.78
C LEU A 71 -6.05 -20.66 3.19
#